data_AF-A0A2I9DS89-F1
#
_entry.id   AF-A0A2I9DS89-F1
#
_cell.length_a   1.000
_cell.length_b   1.000
_cell.length_c   1.000
_cell.angle_alpha   90.00
_cell.angle_beta   90.00
_cell.angle_gamma   90.00
#
_symmetry.space_group_name_H-M   'P 1'
#
loop_
_entity.id
_entity.type
_entity.pdbx_description
1 polymer ?
#
loop_
_entity_poly.entity_id
_entity_poly.type
_entity_poly.pdbx_seq_one_letter_code
_entity_poly.pdbx_strand_id
1 'polypeptide(L)'
;MKAEEWQKGMENEAASVEDEGWAAETRRSAWLVGARPLTHDFLLTAGASVLVNTYVLTMMVVIARAAFYMDQNPVGLWFAHHGWTFDLSLLGVLTLLGVFLGRLNVKPSVVAAVFLLQPLWLWLLAAAVRVEGVWNGPGASASAPFTTDFVRYELNWGSLMMAGGYAGTVLLAMWVRRRAAVKRRRTA
;
A
#
# COMPACT_ATOMS: atom_id res chain seq x y z
N MET A 1 33.03 -11.62 -6.76
CA MET A 1 31.97 -12.47 -7.34
C MET A 1 30.68 -11.67 -7.30
N LYS A 2 30.00 -11.49 -8.44
CA LYS A 2 28.72 -10.74 -8.48
C LYS A 2 27.59 -11.62 -7.94
N ALA A 3 26.58 -11.03 -7.32
CA ALA A 3 25.47 -11.76 -6.72
C ALA A 3 24.73 -12.69 -7.72
N GLU A 4 24.65 -12.28 -8.98
CA GLU A 4 24.08 -13.09 -10.07
C GLU A 4 24.93 -14.32 -10.42
N GLU A 5 26.27 -14.20 -10.40
CA GLU A 5 27.19 -15.31 -10.65
C GLU A 5 27.12 -16.33 -9.50
N TRP A 6 26.96 -15.84 -8.27
CA TRP A 6 26.78 -16.69 -7.09
C TRP A 6 25.44 -17.41 -7.10
N GLN A 7 24.34 -16.71 -7.41
CA GLN A 7 23.01 -17.32 -7.52
C GLN A 7 23.00 -18.42 -8.59
N LYS A 8 23.58 -18.15 -9.76
CA LYS A 8 23.66 -19.11 -10.86
C LYS A 8 24.54 -20.32 -10.51
N GLY A 9 25.63 -20.10 -9.77
CA GLY A 9 26.45 -21.16 -9.21
C GLY A 9 25.66 -22.07 -8.26
N MET A 10 24.94 -21.48 -7.31
CA MET A 10 24.12 -22.21 -6.34
C MET A 10 22.94 -22.96 -6.97
N GLU A 11 22.31 -22.38 -8.02
CA GLU A 11 21.26 -23.07 -8.77
C GLU A 11 21.79 -24.28 -9.55
N ASN A 12 23.01 -24.19 -10.11
CA ASN A 12 23.67 -25.30 -10.78
C ASN A 12 24.09 -26.39 -9.79
N GLU A 13 24.61 -26.01 -8.62
CA GLU A 13 25.01 -26.93 -7.55
C GLU A 13 23.78 -27.69 -7.05
N ALA A 14 22.67 -26.98 -6.78
CA ALA A 14 21.39 -27.57 -6.41
C ALA A 14 20.73 -28.42 -7.51
N ALA A 15 21.17 -28.34 -8.76
CA ALA A 15 20.70 -29.20 -9.84
C ALA A 15 21.58 -30.45 -10.00
N SER A 16 22.83 -30.40 -9.53
CA SER A 16 23.79 -31.50 -9.60
C SER A 16 23.68 -32.50 -8.44
N VAL A 17 22.96 -32.16 -7.39
CA VAL A 17 22.81 -32.98 -6.18
C VAL A 17 21.46 -33.71 -6.22
N GLU A 18 21.49 -35.04 -6.05
CA GLU A 18 20.29 -35.91 -6.03
C GLU A 18 19.47 -35.78 -4.73
N ASP A 19 20.04 -35.20 -3.67
CA ASP A 19 19.33 -34.89 -2.44
C ASP A 19 18.35 -33.71 -2.64
N GLU A 20 17.06 -34.04 -2.73
CA GLU A 20 15.97 -33.07 -2.89
C GLU A 20 15.89 -32.06 -1.74
N GLY A 21 16.25 -32.45 -0.51
CA GLY A 21 16.25 -31.59 0.66
C GLY A 21 17.34 -30.52 0.57
N TRP A 22 18.56 -30.95 0.22
CA TRP A 22 19.68 -30.04 0.01
C TRP A 22 19.44 -29.12 -1.19
N ALA A 23 18.95 -29.65 -2.31
CA ALA A 23 18.62 -28.85 -3.49
C ALA A 23 17.57 -27.77 -3.19
N ALA A 24 16.57 -28.07 -2.36
CA ALA A 24 15.57 -27.09 -1.94
C ALA A 24 16.18 -25.99 -1.05
N GLU A 25 17.06 -26.35 -0.11
CA GLU A 25 17.72 -25.42 0.81
C GLU A 25 18.74 -24.51 0.10
N THR A 26 19.51 -25.07 -0.83
CA THR A 26 20.48 -24.35 -1.67
C THR A 26 19.77 -23.39 -2.63
N ARG A 27 18.66 -23.78 -3.27
CA ARG A 27 17.83 -22.86 -4.07
C ARG A 27 17.21 -21.74 -3.23
N ARG A 28 16.82 -22.03 -1.99
CA ARG A 28 16.29 -21.03 -1.06
C ARG A 28 17.37 -20.03 -0.67
N SER A 29 18.59 -20.50 -0.45
CA SER A 29 19.76 -19.69 -0.11
C SER A 29 20.24 -18.85 -1.32
N ALA A 30 20.23 -19.44 -2.52
CA ALA A 30 20.48 -18.76 -3.80
C ALA A 30 19.59 -17.52 -3.98
N TRP A 31 18.30 -17.67 -3.67
CA TRP A 31 17.30 -16.61 -3.73
C TRP A 31 17.50 -15.49 -2.70
N LEU A 32 18.17 -15.77 -1.58
CA LEU A 32 18.36 -14.81 -0.50
C LEU A 32 19.58 -13.89 -0.70
N VAL A 33 20.59 -14.32 -1.45
CA VAL A 33 21.84 -13.55 -1.65
C VAL A 33 21.80 -12.64 -2.89
N GLY A 34 20.93 -12.93 -3.86
CA GLY A 34 20.55 -11.97 -4.93
C GLY A 34 19.71 -10.79 -4.43
N ALA A 35 19.58 -10.61 -3.11
CA ALA A 35 18.67 -9.68 -2.49
C ALA A 35 19.01 -8.23 -2.86
N ARG A 36 18.08 -7.60 -3.59
CA ARG A 36 17.90 -6.15 -3.57
C ARG A 36 18.06 -5.64 -2.13
N PRO A 37 18.78 -4.52 -1.92
CA PRO A 37 19.02 -3.99 -0.59
C PRO A 37 17.68 -3.71 0.10
N LEU A 38 17.59 -4.07 1.38
CA LEU A 38 16.36 -3.89 2.18
C LEU A 38 15.87 -2.44 2.16
N THR A 39 16.79 -1.49 2.06
CA THR A 39 16.48 -0.05 1.93
C THR A 39 15.69 0.27 0.67
N HIS A 40 16.02 -0.34 -0.46
CA HIS A 40 15.30 -0.12 -1.72
C HIS A 40 13.88 -0.68 -1.65
N ASP A 41 13.72 -1.90 -1.12
CA ASP A 41 12.42 -2.51 -0.91
C ASP A 41 11.57 -1.69 0.08
N PHE A 42 12.20 -1.19 1.15
CA PHE A 42 11.56 -0.31 2.11
C PHE A 42 11.11 0.99 1.46
N LEU A 43 11.98 1.69 0.74
CA LEU A 43 11.66 2.96 0.08
C LEU A 43 10.53 2.82 -0.95
N LEU A 44 10.57 1.76 -1.78
CA LEU A 44 9.49 1.47 -2.72
C LEU A 44 8.15 1.24 -2.00
N THR A 45 8.17 0.42 -0.94
CA THR A 45 6.97 0.08 -0.20
C THR A 45 6.45 1.27 0.62
N ALA A 46 7.34 2.07 1.19
CA ALA A 46 7.01 3.27 1.93
C ALA A 46 6.39 4.32 1.01
N GLY A 47 7.00 4.57 -0.16
CA GLY A 47 6.41 5.46 -1.18
C GLY A 47 5.03 5.00 -1.64
N ALA A 48 4.88 3.69 -1.87
CA ALA A 48 3.59 3.06 -2.17
C ALA A 48 2.55 3.27 -1.06
N SER A 49 2.94 3.08 0.20
CA SER A 49 2.08 3.31 1.36
C SER A 49 1.67 4.77 1.49
N VAL A 50 2.60 5.70 1.29
CA VAL A 50 2.32 7.15 1.28
C VAL A 50 1.29 7.49 0.21
N LEU A 51 1.41 6.96 -1.02
CA LEU A 51 0.42 7.19 -2.08
C LEU A 51 -0.98 6.69 -1.70
N VAL A 52 -1.08 5.51 -1.08
CA VAL A 52 -2.36 4.99 -0.57
C VAL A 52 -2.92 5.90 0.52
N ASN A 53 -2.10 6.35 1.45
CA ASN A 53 -2.53 7.24 2.53
C ASN A 53 -2.98 8.61 1.99
N THR A 54 -2.24 9.18 1.05
CA THR A 54 -2.63 10.42 0.36
C THR A 54 -3.96 10.24 -0.37
N TYR A 55 -4.16 9.12 -1.06
CA TYR A 55 -5.44 8.79 -1.70
C TYR A 55 -6.59 8.75 -0.68
N VAL A 56 -6.42 8.02 0.42
CA VAL A 56 -7.44 7.90 1.48
C VAL A 56 -7.78 9.27 2.07
N LEU A 57 -6.77 10.04 2.49
CA LEU A 57 -6.97 11.37 3.06
C LEU A 57 -7.67 12.32 2.08
N THR A 58 -7.25 12.33 0.81
CA THR A 58 -7.85 13.17 -0.23
C THR A 58 -9.33 12.82 -0.45
N MET A 59 -9.64 11.53 -0.56
CA MET A 59 -11.02 11.09 -0.74
C MET A 59 -11.88 11.41 0.47
N MET A 60 -11.38 11.25 1.69
CA MET A 60 -12.10 11.66 2.90
C MET A 60 -12.43 13.16 2.88
N VAL A 61 -11.48 14.03 2.52
CA VAL A 61 -11.72 15.47 2.37
C VAL A 61 -12.77 15.76 1.31
N VAL A 62 -12.64 15.16 0.13
CA VAL A 62 -13.53 15.38 -1.02
C VAL A 62 -14.98 14.95 -0.70
N ILE A 63 -15.15 13.80 -0.04
CA ILE A 63 -16.44 13.29 0.42
C ILE A 63 -17.03 14.18 1.52
N ALA A 64 -16.23 14.56 2.52
CA ALA A 64 -16.69 15.40 3.62
C ALA A 64 -17.16 16.77 3.11
N ARG A 65 -16.39 17.43 2.24
CA ARG A 65 -16.77 18.73 1.67
C ARG A 65 -18.06 18.68 0.86
N ALA A 66 -18.30 17.59 0.13
CA ALA A 66 -19.56 17.36 -0.57
C ALA A 66 -20.73 17.13 0.41
N ALA A 67 -20.53 16.30 1.44
CA ALA A 67 -21.53 16.01 2.46
C ALA A 67 -21.95 17.24 3.29
N PHE A 68 -21.02 18.17 3.53
CA PHE A 68 -21.29 19.45 4.17
C PHE A 68 -21.77 20.56 3.21
N TYR A 69 -22.06 20.22 1.95
CA TYR A 69 -22.53 21.15 0.92
C TYR A 69 -21.60 22.37 0.73
N MET A 70 -20.30 22.20 0.98
CA MET A 70 -19.33 23.29 0.86
C MET A 70 -18.93 23.53 -0.59
N ASP A 71 -18.73 22.46 -1.36
CA ASP A 71 -18.46 22.52 -2.79
C ASP A 71 -19.40 21.59 -3.54
N GLN A 72 -19.82 22.00 -4.75
CA GLN A 72 -20.49 21.11 -5.70
C GLN A 72 -19.46 20.28 -6.48
N ASN A 73 -18.71 19.43 -5.77
CA ASN A 73 -17.75 18.55 -6.41
C ASN A 73 -18.44 17.21 -6.79
N PRO A 74 -18.47 16.83 -8.08
CA PRO A 74 -19.24 15.67 -8.54
C PRO A 74 -18.71 14.33 -8.02
N VAL A 75 -17.40 14.25 -7.77
CA VAL A 75 -16.72 13.03 -7.30
C VAL A 75 -17.14 12.70 -5.86
N GLY A 76 -17.08 13.69 -4.97
CA GLY A 76 -17.47 13.60 -3.57
C GLY A 76 -18.96 13.37 -3.40
N LEU A 77 -19.81 14.01 -4.21
CA LEU A 77 -21.24 13.71 -4.23
C LEU A 77 -21.51 12.25 -4.65
N TRP A 78 -20.84 11.78 -5.70
CA TRP A 78 -20.96 10.39 -6.14
C TRP A 78 -20.58 9.40 -5.03
N PHE A 79 -19.42 9.59 -4.40
CA PHE A 79 -18.95 8.73 -3.31
C PHE A 79 -19.81 8.85 -2.05
N ALA A 80 -20.34 10.03 -1.72
CA ALA A 80 -21.26 10.23 -0.61
C ALA A 80 -22.57 9.46 -0.81
N HIS A 81 -23.09 9.43 -2.04
CA HIS A 81 -24.29 8.65 -2.38
C HIS A 81 -24.02 7.14 -2.55
N HIS A 82 -22.80 6.77 -2.92
CA HIS A 82 -22.42 5.37 -3.17
C HIS A 82 -21.19 4.97 -2.35
N GLY A 83 -21.32 4.93 -1.02
CA GLY A 83 -20.18 4.66 -0.12
C GLY A 83 -19.36 3.42 -0.47
N TRP A 84 -20.02 2.34 -0.93
CA TRP A 84 -19.35 1.10 -1.37
C TRP A 84 -18.36 1.31 -2.54
N THR A 85 -18.53 2.35 -3.37
CA THR A 85 -17.61 2.64 -4.47
C THR A 85 -16.26 3.12 -3.97
N PHE A 86 -16.21 3.80 -2.82
CA PHE A 86 -14.95 4.16 -2.18
C PHE A 86 -14.19 2.90 -1.77
N ASP A 87 -14.85 1.97 -1.08
CA ASP A 87 -14.23 0.71 -0.64
C ASP A 87 -13.71 -0.12 -1.82
N LEU A 88 -14.50 -0.23 -2.90
CA LEU A 88 -14.07 -0.92 -4.12
C LEU A 88 -12.90 -0.24 -4.81
N SER A 89 -12.90 1.10 -4.88
CA SER A 89 -11.81 1.86 -5.49
C SER A 89 -10.50 1.65 -4.71
N LEU A 90 -10.57 1.69 -3.38
CA LEU A 90 -9.45 1.43 -2.48
C LEU A 90 -8.95 -0.01 -2.61
N LEU A 91 -9.87 -0.99 -2.63
CA LEU A 91 -9.51 -2.39 -2.87
C LEU A 91 -8.82 -2.59 -4.22
N GLY A 92 -9.30 -1.90 -5.27
CA GLY A 92 -8.68 -1.89 -6.60
C GLY A 92 -7.26 -1.34 -6.56
N VAL A 93 -7.04 -0.18 -5.91
CA VAL A 93 -5.72 0.43 -5.73
C VAL A 93 -4.77 -0.52 -4.99
N LEU A 94 -5.20 -1.10 -3.87
CA LEU A 94 -4.39 -2.04 -3.09
C LEU A 94 -4.04 -3.30 -3.89
N THR A 95 -4.98 -3.82 -4.67
CA THR A 95 -4.77 -5.00 -5.53
C THR A 95 -3.74 -4.71 -6.61
N LEU A 96 -3.91 -3.59 -7.35
CA LEU A 96 -2.96 -3.16 -8.38
C LEU A 96 -1.57 -2.94 -7.79
N LEU A 97 -1.50 -2.36 -6.60
CA LEU A 97 -0.26 -2.14 -5.88
C LEU A 97 0.43 -3.45 -5.48
N GLY A 98 -0.32 -4.41 -4.94
CA GLY A 98 0.21 -5.73 -4.62
C GLY A 98 0.72 -6.47 -5.86
N VAL A 99 0.01 -6.38 -6.99
CA VAL A 99 0.48 -6.92 -8.28
C VAL A 99 1.78 -6.23 -8.72
N PHE A 100 1.88 -4.91 -8.58
CA PHE A 100 3.05 -4.13 -8.94
C PHE A 100 4.27 -4.49 -8.07
N LEU A 101 4.13 -4.47 -6.75
CA LEU A 101 5.19 -4.86 -5.79
C LEU A 101 5.60 -6.33 -6.00
N GLY A 102 4.66 -7.19 -6.37
CA GLY A 102 4.92 -8.59 -6.72
C GLY A 102 5.70 -8.75 -8.00
N ARG A 103 5.42 -7.92 -9.01
CA ARG A 103 6.20 -7.85 -10.24
C ARG A 103 7.63 -7.38 -9.98
N LEU A 104 7.83 -6.49 -9.01
CA LEU A 104 9.14 -5.99 -8.58
C LEU A 104 9.88 -6.91 -7.61
N ASN A 105 9.29 -8.05 -7.23
CA ASN A 105 9.84 -9.03 -6.28
C ASN A 105 10.18 -8.46 -4.89
N VAL A 106 9.49 -7.41 -4.43
CA VAL A 106 9.74 -6.75 -3.12
C VAL A 106 9.50 -7.72 -1.96
N LYS A 107 10.39 -7.80 -0.98
CA LYS A 107 10.24 -8.77 0.14
C LYS A 107 8.88 -8.67 0.86
N PRO A 108 8.12 -9.77 1.00
CA PRO A 108 6.80 -9.74 1.65
C PRO A 108 6.83 -9.28 3.10
N SER A 109 7.90 -9.58 3.84
CA SER A 109 8.08 -9.11 5.21
C SER A 109 8.18 -7.59 5.30
N VAL A 110 8.85 -6.95 4.32
CA VAL A 110 8.94 -5.48 4.23
C VAL A 110 7.58 -4.88 3.89
N VAL A 111 6.85 -5.48 2.95
CA VAL A 111 5.48 -5.08 2.60
C VAL A 111 4.58 -5.14 3.83
N ALA A 112 4.58 -6.26 4.55
CA ALA A 112 3.81 -6.43 5.77
C ALA A 112 4.16 -5.38 6.82
N ALA A 113 5.45 -5.18 7.13
CA ALA A 113 5.89 -4.23 8.14
C ALA A 113 5.46 -2.79 7.81
N VAL A 114 5.66 -2.34 6.57
CA VAL A 114 5.31 -0.96 6.17
C VAL A 114 3.80 -0.73 6.19
N PHE A 115 3.00 -1.69 5.71
CA PHE A 115 1.54 -1.56 5.72
C PHE A 115 0.95 -1.71 7.11
N LEU A 116 1.51 -2.53 8.00
CA LEU A 116 1.09 -2.57 9.41
C LEU A 116 1.39 -1.25 10.15
N LEU A 117 2.43 -0.53 9.72
CA LEU A 117 2.73 0.82 10.21
C LEU A 117 1.86 1.92 9.57
N GLN A 118 0.89 1.59 8.71
CA GLN A 118 -0.01 2.58 8.09
C GLN A 118 -0.63 3.58 9.06
N PRO A 119 -1.14 3.17 10.23
CA PRO A 119 -1.81 4.13 11.11
C PRO A 119 -0.87 5.23 11.56
N LEU A 120 0.41 4.89 11.77
CA LEU A 120 1.46 5.87 12.06
C LEU A 120 1.74 6.77 10.84
N TRP A 121 1.81 6.21 9.64
CA TRP A 121 2.00 6.99 8.41
C TRP A 121 0.84 7.97 8.17
N LEU A 122 -0.41 7.53 8.36
CA LEU A 122 -1.60 8.37 8.27
C LEU A 122 -1.60 9.48 9.31
N TRP A 123 -1.27 9.16 10.56
CA TRP A 123 -1.16 10.14 11.62
C TRP A 123 -0.09 11.20 11.31
N LEU A 124 1.10 10.79 10.87
CA LEU A 124 2.17 11.71 10.46
C LEU A 124 1.77 12.59 9.28
N LEU A 125 1.10 12.03 8.27
CA LEU A 125 0.64 12.78 7.11
C LEU A 125 -0.48 13.77 7.48
N ALA A 126 -1.44 13.35 8.30
CA ALA A 126 -2.50 14.23 8.80
C ALA A 126 -1.95 15.35 9.68
N ALA A 127 -0.91 15.08 10.48
CA ALA A 127 -0.22 16.10 11.27
C ALA A 127 0.59 17.08 10.40
N ALA A 128 1.15 16.61 9.28
CA ALA A 128 1.93 17.42 8.36
C ALA A 128 1.07 18.28 7.41
N VAL A 129 -0.18 17.89 7.15
CA VAL A 129 -1.08 18.56 6.21
C VAL A 129 -2.21 19.24 6.99
N ARG A 130 -2.18 20.58 7.03
CA ARG A 130 -3.36 21.36 7.46
C ARG A 130 -4.28 21.58 6.27
N VAL A 131 -5.49 21.04 6.35
CA VAL A 131 -6.55 21.33 5.38
C VAL A 131 -7.47 22.37 6.01
N GLU A 132 -7.15 23.63 5.79
CA GLU A 132 -8.04 24.74 6.12
C GLU A 132 -9.13 24.84 5.05
N GLY A 133 -10.39 24.82 5.46
CA GLY A 133 -11.50 25.20 4.59
C GLY A 133 -12.22 26.40 5.18
N VAL A 134 -12.42 27.42 4.35
CA VAL A 134 -13.27 28.57 4.66
C VAL A 134 -14.70 28.17 4.32
N TRP A 135 -15.52 27.95 5.34
CA TRP A 135 -16.95 27.71 5.17
C TRP A 135 -17.73 29.00 5.42
N ASN A 136 -18.42 29.50 4.39
CA ASN A 136 -19.38 30.58 4.53
C ASN A 136 -20.78 29.97 4.64
N GLY A 137 -21.16 29.54 5.85
CA GLY A 137 -22.52 29.05 6.10
C GLY A 137 -23.59 30.14 5.85
N PRO A 138 -24.82 29.78 5.44
CA PRO A 138 -25.91 30.75 5.36
C PRO A 138 -26.22 31.30 6.76
N GLY A 139 -26.00 32.60 6.97
CA GLY A 139 -26.17 33.27 8.27
C GLY A 139 -24.90 33.45 9.10
N ALA A 140 -23.73 33.00 8.61
CA ALA A 140 -22.46 33.32 9.25
C ALA A 140 -22.10 34.79 9.01
N SER A 141 -22.11 35.59 10.08
CA SER A 141 -21.63 36.98 10.07
C SER A 141 -20.20 37.04 9.50
N ALA A 142 -19.92 38.02 8.65
CA ALA A 142 -18.63 38.25 7.97
C ALA A 142 -17.41 38.47 8.91
N SER A 143 -17.57 38.30 10.21
CA SER A 143 -16.54 38.39 11.22
C SER A 143 -16.04 36.99 11.60
N ALA A 144 -14.87 36.65 11.06
CA ALA A 144 -14.01 35.50 11.30
C ALA A 144 -14.27 34.25 10.43
N PRO A 145 -13.32 33.86 9.54
CA PRO A 145 -13.38 32.58 8.86
C PRO A 145 -13.33 31.45 9.89
N PHE A 146 -14.36 30.61 9.92
CA PHE A 146 -14.38 29.40 10.74
C PHE A 146 -13.61 28.30 9.99
N THR A 147 -12.36 28.07 10.39
CA THR A 147 -11.53 26.98 9.88
C THR A 147 -11.84 25.68 10.64
N THR A 148 -12.42 24.70 9.97
CA THR A 148 -12.55 23.32 10.50
C THR A 148 -11.49 22.41 9.88
N ASP A 149 -10.83 21.59 10.71
CA ASP A 149 -10.00 20.49 10.23
C ASP A 149 -10.90 19.43 9.59
N PHE A 150 -10.87 19.29 8.26
CA PHE A 150 -11.70 18.30 7.56
C PHE A 150 -11.24 16.86 7.79
N VAL A 151 -10.02 16.65 8.27
CA VAL A 151 -9.50 15.33 8.60
C VAL A 151 -8.69 15.42 9.90
N ARG A 152 -9.29 14.96 10.99
CA ARG A 152 -8.56 14.54 12.18
C ARG A 152 -8.47 13.03 12.16
N TYR A 153 -7.24 12.52 12.20
CA TYR A 153 -6.99 11.09 12.27
C TYR A 153 -6.70 10.68 13.72
N GLU A 154 -7.55 9.82 14.26
CA GLU A 154 -7.35 9.23 15.59
C GLU A 154 -6.83 7.81 15.46
N LEU A 155 -5.72 7.52 16.15
CA LEU A 155 -5.19 6.17 16.25
C LEU A 155 -6.10 5.35 17.16
N ASN A 156 -6.89 4.45 16.57
CA ASN A 156 -7.84 3.61 17.28
C ASN A 156 -7.83 2.16 16.76
N TRP A 157 -8.60 1.27 17.40
CA TRP A 157 -8.64 -0.13 17.00
C TRP A 157 -9.09 -0.33 15.54
N GLY A 158 -10.04 0.48 15.06
CA GLY A 158 -10.50 0.45 13.67
C GLY A 158 -9.36 0.73 12.67
N SER A 159 -8.47 1.67 13.01
CA SER A 159 -7.29 1.94 12.18
C SER A 159 -6.31 0.78 12.08
N LEU A 160 -6.13 0.03 13.17
CA LEU A 160 -5.28 -1.17 13.19
C LEU A 160 -5.89 -2.30 12.36
N MET A 161 -7.20 -2.51 12.46
CA MET A 161 -7.92 -3.51 11.64
C MET A 161 -7.83 -3.16 10.15
N MET A 162 -7.97 -1.88 9.81
CA MET A 162 -7.83 -1.38 8.45
C MET A 162 -6.42 -1.64 7.90
N ALA A 163 -5.38 -1.33 8.67
CA ALA A 163 -3.98 -1.59 8.30
C ALA A 163 -3.72 -3.09 8.06
N GLY A 164 -4.26 -3.95 8.92
CA GLY A 164 -4.23 -5.41 8.73
C GLY A 164 -4.91 -5.85 7.43
N GLY A 165 -6.08 -5.29 7.12
CA GLY A 165 -6.79 -5.51 5.87
C GLY A 165 -5.99 -5.08 4.64
N TYR A 166 -5.32 -3.93 4.70
CA TYR A 166 -4.51 -3.43 3.59
C TYR A 166 -3.29 -4.32 3.36
N ALA A 167 -2.57 -4.67 4.44
CA ALA A 167 -1.45 -5.60 4.38
C ALA A 167 -1.90 -6.94 3.78
N GLY A 168 -3.03 -7.49 4.23
CA GLY A 168 -3.60 -8.73 3.72
C GLY A 168 -3.88 -8.69 2.21
N THR A 169 -4.60 -7.67 1.74
CA THR A 169 -4.92 -7.50 0.32
C THR A 169 -3.68 -7.38 -0.55
N VAL A 170 -2.73 -6.51 -0.16
CA VAL A 170 -1.50 -6.29 -0.93
C VAL A 170 -0.67 -7.58 -0.99
N LEU A 171 -0.50 -8.27 0.14
CA LEU A 171 0.24 -9.54 0.20
C LEU A 171 -0.42 -10.65 -0.63
N LEU A 172 -1.74 -10.75 -0.59
CA LEU A 172 -2.49 -11.74 -1.39
C LEU A 172 -2.31 -11.49 -2.88
N ALA A 173 -2.53 -10.25 -3.34
CA ALA A 173 -2.35 -9.88 -4.74
C ALA A 173 -0.90 -10.11 -5.21
N MET A 174 0.06 -9.78 -4.34
CA MET A 174 1.47 -10.04 -4.58
C MET A 174 1.79 -11.53 -4.74
N TRP A 175 1.24 -12.37 -3.86
CA TRP A 175 1.41 -13.82 -3.89
C TRP A 175 0.82 -14.43 -5.16
N VAL A 176 -0.40 -14.03 -5.55
CA VAL A 176 -1.04 -14.47 -6.81
C VAL A 176 -0.14 -14.15 -8.00
N ARG A 177 0.39 -12.92 -8.06
CA ARG A 177 1.28 -12.49 -9.15
C ARG A 177 2.57 -13.32 -9.24
N ARG A 178 3.16 -13.66 -8.09
CA ARG A 178 4.37 -14.49 -8.04
C ARG A 178 4.11 -15.92 -8.49
N ARG A 179 3.02 -16.55 -8.02
CA ARG A 179 2.63 -17.89 -8.47
C ARG A 179 2.36 -17.94 -9.97
N ALA A 180 1.70 -16.93 -10.53
CA ALA A 180 1.49 -16.82 -11.97
C ALA A 180 2.82 -16.71 -12.75
N ALA A 181 3.83 -16.03 -12.20
CA ALA A 181 5.16 -15.93 -12.82
C ALA A 181 5.88 -17.29 -12.86
N VAL A 182 5.84 -18.04 -11.75
CA VAL A 182 6.47 -19.37 -11.64
C VAL A 182 5.83 -20.35 -12.61
N LYS A 183 4.49 -20.35 -12.72
CA LYS A 183 3.78 -21.23 -13.65
C LYS A 183 4.19 -20.99 -15.11
N ARG A 184 4.31 -19.73 -15.53
CA ARG A 184 4.73 -19.38 -16.91
C ARG A 184 6.13 -19.86 -17.25
N ARG A 185 7.06 -19.87 -16.29
CA ARG A 185 8.44 -20.35 -16.50
C ARG A 185 8.56 -21.87 -16.63
N ARG A 186 7.56 -22.63 -16.17
CA ARG A 186 7.54 -24.10 -16.29
C ARG A 186 6.96 -24.58 -17.61
N THR A 187 6.25 -23.71 -18.33
CA THR A 187 5.53 -24.04 -19.58
C THR A 187 6.20 -23.45 -20.81
N ALA A 188 7.26 -22.66 -20.63
CA ALA A 188 8.06 -22.04 -21.68
C ALA A 188 9.41 -22.75 -21.73
#